data_AF-A0A4Q3C027-F1
#
_entry.id   AF-A0A4Q3C027-F1
#
_cell.length_a   1.000
_cell.length_b   1.000
_cell.length_c   1.000
_cell.angle_alpha   90.00
_cell.angle_beta   90.00
_cell.angle_gamma   90.00
#
_symmetry.space_group_name_H-M   'P 1'
#
loop_
_entity.id
_entity.type
_entity.pdbx_description
1 polymer ?
#
loop_
_entity_poly.entity_id
_entity_poly.type
_entity_poly.pdbx_seq_one_letter_code
_entity_poly.pdbx_strand_id
1 'polypeptide(L)'
;MSERQIGATLLARLLALPMDARADVLRGLSAPQRRELNERWWAWAHQGQAWPEGDWRVWLIRAGRGFGKTRAGAEWVSQIARDDPDALIALVGATEEDARRVMVEGPSGLLAVARTGETPVWRRSSGEVHFESGARAFIFSADAPAKLRGPEHEAAWCDELGKWRASRGELAWNNLMMGLRRGDLPRVL
;
A
#
# COMPACT_ATOMS: atom_id res chain seq x y z
N MET A 1 -25.31 8.35 13.57
CA MET A 1 -24.61 8.07 12.29
C MET A 1 -23.14 7.89 12.61
N SER A 2 -22.49 6.83 12.11
CA SER A 2 -21.05 6.63 12.32
C SER A 2 -20.21 7.61 11.49
N GLU A 3 -18.96 7.87 11.89
CA GLU A 3 -18.04 8.77 11.16
C GLU A 3 -17.80 8.35 9.71
N ARG A 4 -17.92 7.04 9.41
CA ARG A 4 -17.92 6.49 8.04
C ARG A 4 -19.10 7.00 7.22
N GLN A 5 -20.30 7.05 7.81
CA GLN A 5 -21.53 7.48 7.13
C GLN A 5 -21.52 8.97 6.79
N ILE A 6 -20.97 9.81 7.68
CA ILE A 6 -20.86 11.26 7.45
C ILE A 6 -19.84 11.55 6.35
N GLY A 7 -18.67 10.89 6.40
CA GLY A 7 -17.62 11.04 5.38
C GLY A 7 -18.08 10.61 3.98
N ALA A 8 -18.78 9.48 3.88
CA ALA A 8 -19.36 9.01 2.62
C ALA A 8 -20.40 10.01 2.06
N THR A 9 -21.20 10.64 2.93
CA THR A 9 -22.21 11.62 2.53
C THR A 9 -21.60 12.92 1.99
N LEU A 10 -20.51 13.41 2.61
CA LEU A 10 -19.83 14.62 2.16
C LEU A 10 -19.13 14.41 0.81
N LEU A 11 -18.46 13.27 0.65
CA LEU A 11 -17.80 12.93 -0.60
C LEU A 11 -18.79 12.75 -1.75
N ALA A 12 -19.92 12.09 -1.51
CA ALA A 12 -20.97 11.95 -2.52
C ALA A 12 -21.47 13.31 -3.01
N ARG A 13 -21.61 14.29 -2.10
CA ARG A 13 -21.98 15.67 -2.47
C ARG A 13 -20.87 16.35 -3.29
N LEU A 14 -19.60 16.18 -2.92
CA LEU A 14 -18.48 16.71 -3.69
C LEU A 14 -18.42 16.10 -5.11
N LEU A 15 -18.61 14.79 -5.24
CA LEU A 15 -18.63 14.10 -6.52
C LEU A 15 -19.86 14.45 -7.37
N ALA A 16 -20.93 14.93 -6.78
CA ALA A 16 -22.10 15.42 -7.52
C ALA A 16 -21.87 16.82 -8.16
N LEU A 17 -20.85 17.57 -7.74
CA LEU A 17 -20.53 18.88 -8.31
C LEU A 17 -19.91 18.76 -9.72
N PRO A 18 -20.11 19.77 -10.59
CA PRO A 18 -19.32 19.97 -11.80
C PRO A 18 -17.80 19.99 -11.53
N MET A 19 -16.98 19.61 -12.52
CA MET A 19 -15.52 19.45 -12.33
C MET A 19 -14.80 20.74 -11.91
N ASP A 20 -15.21 21.88 -12.45
CA ASP A 20 -14.76 23.22 -12.08
C ASP A 20 -15.13 23.57 -10.64
N ALA A 21 -16.39 23.33 -10.25
CA ALA A 21 -16.85 23.54 -8.87
C ALA A 21 -16.14 22.62 -7.87
N ARG A 22 -15.78 21.39 -8.25
CA ARG A 22 -14.94 20.50 -7.41
C ARG A 22 -13.57 21.12 -7.15
N ALA A 23 -12.93 21.66 -8.20
CA ALA A 23 -11.62 22.27 -8.08
C ALA A 23 -11.65 23.49 -7.15
N ASP A 24 -12.73 24.29 -7.20
CA ASP A 24 -12.92 25.43 -6.29
C ASP A 24 -13.06 24.99 -4.83
N VAL A 25 -13.88 23.98 -4.57
CA VAL A 25 -14.03 23.42 -3.21
C VAL A 25 -12.71 22.88 -2.69
N LEU A 26 -11.98 22.10 -3.50
CA LEU A 26 -10.68 21.53 -3.11
C LEU A 26 -9.62 22.62 -2.85
N ARG A 27 -9.61 23.69 -3.66
CA ARG A 27 -8.75 24.85 -3.43
C ARG A 27 -9.12 25.61 -2.15
N GLY A 28 -10.40 25.68 -1.81
CA GLY A 28 -10.90 26.31 -0.58
C GLY A 28 -10.61 25.55 0.71
N LEU A 29 -10.24 24.25 0.65
CA LEU A 29 -9.91 23.48 1.84
C LEU A 29 -8.65 24.01 2.53
N SER A 30 -8.72 24.19 3.84
CA SER A 30 -7.54 24.45 4.68
C SER A 30 -6.58 23.25 4.69
N ALA A 31 -5.33 23.45 5.10
CA ALA A 31 -4.34 22.37 5.13
C ALA A 31 -4.77 21.16 6.00
N PRO A 32 -5.35 21.34 7.20
CA PRO A 32 -5.90 20.22 7.97
C PRO A 32 -7.04 19.49 7.27
N GLN A 33 -7.94 20.21 6.59
CA GLN A 33 -9.05 19.59 5.85
C GLN A 33 -8.59 18.79 4.63
N ARG A 34 -7.59 19.29 3.89
CA ARG A 34 -6.97 18.55 2.77
C ARG A 34 -6.31 17.27 3.26
N ARG A 35 -5.63 17.35 4.40
CA ARG A 35 -4.99 16.21 5.05
C ARG A 35 -6.04 15.16 5.44
N GLU A 36 -7.07 15.55 6.17
CA GLU A 36 -8.18 14.66 6.56
C GLU A 36 -8.83 13.99 5.34
N LEU A 37 -9.10 14.75 4.27
CA LEU A 37 -9.65 14.19 3.03
C LEU A 37 -8.72 13.15 2.39
N ASN A 38 -7.41 13.43 2.37
CA ASN A 38 -6.41 12.53 1.81
C ASN A 38 -6.25 11.25 2.65
N GLU A 39 -6.32 11.37 3.98
CA GLU A 39 -6.23 10.24 4.92
C GLU A 39 -7.44 9.31 4.87
N ARG A 40 -8.61 9.85 4.50
CA ARG A 40 -9.82 9.08 4.19
C ARG A 40 -9.80 8.47 2.79
N TRP A 41 -8.62 8.06 2.29
CA TRP A 41 -8.41 7.47 0.97
C TRP A 41 -9.50 6.46 0.58
N TRP A 42 -9.81 5.50 1.47
CA TRP A 42 -10.80 4.46 1.21
C TRP A 42 -12.23 4.96 0.97
N ALA A 43 -12.55 6.21 1.35
CA ALA A 43 -13.84 6.79 1.03
C ALA A 43 -13.97 7.12 -0.47
N TRP A 44 -12.86 7.48 -1.13
CA TRP A 44 -12.85 7.97 -2.51
C TRP A 44 -11.97 7.17 -3.47
N ALA A 45 -11.25 6.16 -2.98
CA ALA A 45 -10.60 5.16 -3.80
C ALA A 45 -11.65 4.50 -4.72
N HIS A 46 -11.34 4.40 -6.01
CA HIS A 46 -12.25 3.73 -6.92
C HIS A 46 -12.14 2.20 -6.76
N GLN A 47 -13.14 1.44 -7.21
CA GLN A 47 -13.23 -0.01 -6.95
C GLN A 47 -11.97 -0.83 -7.31
N GLY A 48 -11.25 -0.45 -8.37
CA GLY A 48 -10.02 -1.13 -8.79
C GLY A 48 -8.78 -0.84 -7.93
N GLN A 49 -8.88 0.09 -6.96
CA GLN A 49 -7.86 0.40 -5.96
C GLN A 49 -8.19 -0.20 -4.59
N ALA A 50 -9.35 -0.85 -4.43
CA ALA A 50 -9.71 -1.58 -3.24
C ALA A 50 -9.38 -3.06 -3.42
N TRP A 51 -8.99 -3.71 -2.33
CA TRP A 51 -8.86 -5.16 -2.32
C TRP A 51 -10.23 -5.84 -2.53
N PRO A 52 -10.28 -7.05 -3.09
CA PRO A 52 -11.53 -7.78 -3.27
C PRO A 52 -12.21 -8.13 -1.93
N GLU A 53 -13.52 -8.34 -1.96
CA GLU A 53 -14.23 -8.90 -0.80
C GLU A 53 -13.98 -10.42 -0.67
N GLY A 54 -14.16 -10.94 0.53
CA GLY A 54 -14.09 -12.38 0.81
C GLY A 54 -12.68 -12.93 1.02
N ASP A 55 -12.54 -14.22 0.75
CA ASP A 55 -11.28 -14.94 0.90
C ASP A 55 -10.51 -14.97 -0.42
N TRP A 56 -9.55 -14.07 -0.53
CA TRP A 56 -8.66 -13.99 -1.67
C TRP A 56 -7.21 -14.09 -1.19
N ARG A 57 -6.39 -14.64 -2.09
CA ARG A 57 -4.97 -14.80 -1.87
C ARG A 57 -4.12 -13.77 -2.61
N VAL A 58 -4.54 -13.42 -3.83
CA VAL A 58 -3.81 -12.52 -4.73
C VAL A 58 -4.74 -11.40 -5.18
N TRP A 59 -4.32 -10.16 -4.98
CA TRP A 59 -4.98 -8.96 -5.50
C TRP A 59 -4.15 -8.34 -6.62
N LEU A 60 -4.45 -8.68 -7.87
CA LEU A 60 -3.71 -8.16 -9.02
C LEU A 60 -4.30 -6.83 -9.52
N ILE A 61 -3.54 -5.74 -9.43
CA ILE A 61 -3.89 -4.47 -10.08
C ILE A 61 -3.20 -4.35 -11.44
N ARG A 62 -3.92 -4.71 -12.51
CA ARG A 62 -3.46 -4.54 -13.90
C ARG A 62 -3.95 -3.21 -14.48
N ALA A 63 -3.16 -2.14 -14.33
CA ALA A 63 -3.54 -0.81 -14.79
C ALA A 63 -2.37 0.05 -15.30
N GLY A 64 -2.70 1.10 -16.06
CA GLY A 64 -1.74 2.06 -16.63
C GLY A 64 -1.19 3.11 -15.65
N ARG A 65 -0.53 4.13 -16.20
CA ARG A 65 -0.08 5.31 -15.45
C ARG A 65 -1.27 6.14 -14.98
N GLY A 66 -1.14 6.82 -13.84
CA GLY A 66 -2.20 7.66 -13.27
C GLY A 66 -3.32 6.89 -12.56
N PHE A 67 -3.34 5.55 -12.63
CA PHE A 67 -4.34 4.74 -11.93
C PHE A 67 -4.21 4.80 -10.39
N GLY A 68 -3.05 5.15 -9.84
CA GLY A 68 -2.85 5.20 -8.38
C GLY A 68 -2.48 3.85 -7.74
N LYS A 69 -1.87 2.93 -8.48
CA LYS A 69 -1.40 1.62 -7.98
C LYS A 69 -0.53 1.73 -6.73
N THR A 70 0.44 2.66 -6.75
CA THR A 70 1.37 2.86 -5.63
C THR A 70 0.64 3.35 -4.37
N ARG A 71 -0.31 4.27 -4.50
CA ARG A 71 -1.13 4.73 -3.36
C ARG A 71 -1.98 3.59 -2.82
N ALA A 72 -2.63 2.81 -3.69
CA ALA A 72 -3.43 1.67 -3.28
C ALA A 72 -2.61 0.64 -2.47
N GLY A 73 -1.41 0.31 -2.93
CA GLY A 73 -0.53 -0.61 -2.21
C GLY A 73 -0.01 -0.05 -0.89
N ALA A 74 0.40 1.21 -0.85
CA ALA A 74 0.87 1.84 0.38
C ALA A 74 -0.26 1.94 1.43
N GLU A 75 -1.48 2.27 1.01
CA GLU A 75 -2.66 2.33 1.89
C GLU A 75 -3.05 0.94 2.41
N TRP A 76 -2.98 -0.09 1.56
CA TRP A 76 -3.27 -1.46 1.96
C TRP A 76 -2.26 -2.00 2.96
N VAL A 77 -0.96 -1.81 2.71
CA VAL A 77 0.10 -2.17 3.66
C VAL A 77 -0.04 -1.39 4.97
N SER A 78 -0.33 -0.09 4.90
CA SER A 78 -0.56 0.72 6.11
C SER A 78 -1.80 0.26 6.88
N GLN A 79 -2.84 -0.21 6.19
CA GLN A 79 -4.03 -0.78 6.83
C GLN A 79 -3.70 -2.08 7.55
N ILE A 80 -2.97 -3.00 6.90
CA ILE A 80 -2.48 -4.23 7.55
C ILE A 80 -1.66 -3.90 8.80
N ALA A 81 -0.71 -2.96 8.69
CA ALA A 81 0.12 -2.56 9.82
C ALA A 81 -0.70 -1.97 10.98
N ARG A 82 -1.80 -1.26 10.71
CA ARG A 82 -2.70 -0.74 11.76
C ARG A 82 -3.52 -1.84 12.42
N ASP A 83 -3.96 -2.82 11.65
CA ASP A 83 -4.87 -3.87 12.10
C ASP A 83 -4.13 -4.98 12.85
N ASP A 84 -2.85 -5.22 12.52
CA ASP A 84 -2.01 -6.25 13.13
C ASP A 84 -0.62 -5.68 13.52
N PRO A 85 -0.43 -5.37 14.82
CA PRO A 85 0.85 -4.96 15.42
C PRO A 85 2.03 -5.90 15.17
N ASP A 86 1.79 -7.19 14.94
CA ASP A 86 2.85 -8.18 14.79
C ASP A 86 3.19 -8.47 13.33
N ALA A 87 2.45 -7.88 12.38
CA ALA A 87 2.55 -8.17 10.95
C ALA A 87 3.97 -7.98 10.39
N LEU A 88 4.43 -8.97 9.62
CA LEU A 88 5.65 -8.94 8.84
C LEU A 88 5.29 -8.88 7.35
N ILE A 89 5.66 -7.78 6.71
CA ILE A 89 5.20 -7.45 5.35
C ILE A 89 6.38 -7.42 4.38
N ALA A 90 6.31 -8.13 3.27
CA ALA A 90 7.32 -8.07 2.22
C ALA A 90 6.99 -6.95 1.22
N LEU A 91 7.94 -6.05 0.97
CA LEU A 91 7.88 -5.06 -0.11
C LEU A 91 8.82 -5.50 -1.22
N VAL A 92 8.27 -6.01 -2.33
CA VAL A 92 9.08 -6.62 -3.40
C VAL A 92 9.07 -5.73 -4.63
N GLY A 93 10.21 -5.13 -4.95
CA GLY A 93 10.44 -4.41 -6.20
C GLY A 93 11.27 -5.23 -7.18
N ALA A 94 11.42 -4.72 -8.41
CA ALA A 94 12.38 -5.27 -9.37
C ALA A 94 13.81 -5.26 -8.79
N THR A 95 14.16 -4.17 -8.09
CA THR A 95 15.36 -4.05 -7.26
C THR A 95 15.01 -3.51 -5.87
N GLU A 96 15.90 -3.65 -4.89
CA GLU A 96 15.70 -3.07 -3.55
C GLU A 96 15.63 -1.53 -3.63
N GLU A 97 16.35 -0.95 -4.57
CA GLU A 97 16.35 0.49 -4.85
C GLU A 97 15.01 0.96 -5.43
N ASP A 98 14.42 0.21 -6.36
CA ASP A 98 13.09 0.50 -6.89
C ASP A 98 12.03 0.44 -5.78
N ALA A 99 12.06 -0.62 -4.97
CA ALA A 99 11.16 -0.77 -3.83
C ALA A 99 11.29 0.41 -2.86
N ARG A 100 12.52 0.81 -2.51
CA ARG A 100 12.76 1.94 -1.62
C ARG A 100 12.21 3.24 -2.19
N ARG A 101 12.58 3.56 -3.44
CA ARG A 101 12.23 4.83 -4.08
C ARG A 101 10.74 4.97 -4.37
N VAL A 102 10.06 3.87 -4.66
CA VAL A 102 8.64 3.90 -5.05
C VAL A 102 7.74 3.59 -3.87
N MET A 103 7.99 2.48 -3.18
CA MET A 103 7.07 1.93 -2.18
C MET A 103 7.28 2.57 -0.81
N VAL A 104 8.50 3.01 -0.46
CA VAL A 104 8.79 3.61 0.85
C VAL A 104 8.83 5.13 0.79
N GLU A 105 9.82 5.68 0.10
CA GLU A 105 10.13 7.12 0.07
C GLU A 105 9.39 7.87 -1.05
N GLY A 106 8.67 7.15 -1.92
CA GLY A 106 7.99 7.73 -3.07
C GLY A 106 6.86 8.68 -2.65
N PRO A 107 6.39 9.55 -3.56
CA PRO A 107 5.33 10.53 -3.28
C PRO A 107 3.97 9.89 -2.94
N SER A 108 3.81 8.60 -3.21
CA SER A 108 2.66 7.79 -2.79
C SER A 108 3.08 6.53 -2.03
N GLY A 109 4.33 6.48 -1.56
CA GLY A 109 4.87 5.39 -0.75
C GLY A 109 4.49 5.51 0.72
N LEU A 110 4.88 4.53 1.51
CA LEU A 110 4.47 4.34 2.91
C LEU A 110 4.68 5.59 3.79
N LEU A 111 5.80 6.29 3.62
CA LEU A 111 6.08 7.48 4.42
C LEU A 111 5.15 8.65 4.06
N ALA A 112 4.74 8.74 2.79
CA ALA A 112 3.88 9.81 2.29
C ALA A 112 2.38 9.57 2.56
N VAL A 113 1.97 8.33 2.81
CA VAL A 113 0.57 7.97 3.11
C VAL A 113 0.25 7.88 4.60
N ALA A 114 1.25 8.04 5.47
CA ALA A 114 1.06 8.04 6.92
C ALA A 114 -0.03 9.04 7.34
N ARG A 115 -0.94 8.60 8.22
CA ARG A 115 -2.02 9.44 8.73
C ARG A 115 -1.53 10.36 9.86
N THR A 116 -2.38 11.31 10.24
CA THR A 116 -2.12 12.18 11.37
C THR A 116 -1.95 11.35 12.63
N GLY A 117 -0.81 11.54 13.30
CA GLY A 117 -0.45 10.76 14.48
C GLY A 117 0.25 9.44 14.19
N GLU A 118 0.54 9.11 12.94
CA GLU A 118 1.38 7.95 12.57
C GLU A 118 2.76 8.40 12.14
N THR A 119 3.80 7.75 12.68
CA THR A 119 5.18 8.03 12.30
C THR A 119 5.92 6.76 11.86
N PRO A 120 5.63 6.21 10.66
CA PRO A 120 6.43 5.09 10.15
C PRO A 120 7.89 5.53 9.95
N VAL A 121 8.82 4.71 10.43
CA VAL A 121 10.26 5.01 10.39
C VAL A 121 10.96 4.11 9.40
N TRP A 122 11.57 4.70 8.38
CA TRP A 122 12.44 3.98 7.46
C TRP A 122 13.84 3.80 8.04
N ARG A 123 14.27 2.55 8.20
CA ARG A 123 15.60 2.14 8.66
C ARG A 123 16.44 1.62 7.49
N ARG A 124 17.19 2.53 6.88
CA ARG A 124 18.00 2.25 5.68
C ARG A 124 19.01 1.11 5.87
N SER A 125 19.61 0.96 7.05
CA SER A 125 20.64 -0.05 7.31
C SER A 125 20.08 -1.48 7.33
N SER A 126 18.85 -1.67 7.82
CA SER A 126 18.18 -2.97 7.85
C SER A 126 17.26 -3.20 6.66
N GLY A 127 16.92 -2.16 5.90
CA GLY A 127 16.00 -2.28 4.78
C GLY A 127 14.54 -2.38 5.23
N GLU A 128 14.19 -1.75 6.36
CA GLU A 128 12.91 -1.96 7.05
C GLU A 128 12.12 -0.67 7.26
N VAL A 129 10.80 -0.71 7.11
CA VAL A 129 9.87 0.30 7.62
C VAL A 129 9.26 -0.21 8.91
N HIS A 130 9.40 0.55 9.99
CA HIS A 130 8.84 0.26 11.31
C HIS A 130 7.59 1.10 11.49
N PHE A 131 6.45 0.46 11.72
CA PHE A 131 5.20 1.15 12.01
C PHE A 131 5.04 1.35 13.52
N GLU A 132 4.33 2.39 13.91
CA GLU A 132 4.08 2.72 15.32
C GLU A 132 3.26 1.67 16.05
N SER A 133 2.42 0.92 15.31
CA SER A 133 1.71 -0.25 15.83
C SER A 133 2.63 -1.37 16.33
N GLY A 134 3.88 -1.44 15.83
CA GLY A 134 4.80 -2.55 16.03
C GLY A 134 5.10 -3.34 14.75
N ALA A 135 4.22 -3.22 13.74
CA ALA A 135 4.34 -3.96 12.49
C ALA A 135 5.63 -3.56 11.74
N ARG A 136 6.12 -4.45 10.88
CA ARG A 136 7.34 -4.20 10.10
C ARG A 136 7.16 -4.60 8.64
N ALA A 137 7.64 -3.74 7.75
CA ALA A 137 7.78 -4.03 6.33
C ALA A 137 9.25 -4.12 5.94
N PHE A 138 9.59 -5.08 5.08
CA PHE A 138 10.96 -5.43 4.69
C PHE A 138 11.11 -5.32 3.18
N ILE A 139 12.16 -4.65 2.70
CA ILE A 139 12.43 -4.56 1.28
C ILE A 139 13.09 -5.84 0.76
N PHE A 140 12.58 -6.33 -0.37
CA PHE A 140 13.15 -7.40 -1.15
C PHE A 140 13.27 -7.02 -2.62
N SER A 141 14.13 -7.76 -3.32
CA SER A 141 14.35 -7.63 -4.76
C SER A 141 14.00 -8.93 -5.46
N ALA A 142 13.20 -8.82 -6.52
CA ALA A 142 12.93 -9.93 -7.43
C ALA A 142 14.19 -10.42 -8.16
N ASP A 143 15.22 -9.57 -8.30
CA ASP A 143 16.53 -9.96 -8.85
C ASP A 143 17.39 -10.79 -7.89
N ALA A 144 16.97 -10.92 -6.61
CA ALA A 144 17.63 -11.70 -5.57
C ALA A 144 16.69 -12.73 -4.90
N PRO A 145 16.12 -13.68 -5.69
CA PRO A 145 15.03 -14.56 -5.23
C PRO A 145 15.38 -15.42 -4.01
N ALA A 146 16.65 -15.75 -3.80
CA ALA A 146 17.09 -16.53 -2.65
C ALA A 146 16.78 -15.87 -1.30
N LYS A 147 16.75 -14.52 -1.25
CA LYS A 147 16.43 -13.77 -0.03
C LYS A 147 14.99 -13.96 0.45
N LEU A 148 14.08 -14.38 -0.44
CA LEU A 148 12.66 -14.59 -0.14
C LEU A 148 12.34 -15.99 0.41
N ARG A 149 13.32 -16.92 0.50
CA ARG A 149 13.04 -18.32 0.92
C ARG A 149 12.89 -18.52 2.42
N GLY A 150 13.67 -17.80 3.21
CA GLY A 150 13.73 -17.97 4.66
C GLY A 150 12.66 -17.19 5.43
N PRO A 151 12.44 -15.90 5.10
CA PRO A 151 11.45 -15.08 5.79
C PRO A 151 10.02 -15.63 5.69
N GLU A 152 9.26 -15.43 6.76
CA GLU A 152 7.82 -15.70 6.80
C GLU A 152 7.07 -14.38 6.89
N HIS A 153 5.98 -14.26 6.13
CA HIS A 153 5.22 -13.03 5.99
C HIS A 153 3.71 -13.27 6.07
N GLU A 154 2.99 -12.34 6.67
CA GLU A 154 1.54 -12.22 6.60
C GLU A 154 1.09 -11.59 5.29
N ALA A 155 1.87 -10.63 4.78
CA ALA A 155 1.50 -9.93 3.57
C ALA A 155 2.68 -9.60 2.67
N ALA A 156 2.41 -9.43 1.38
CA ALA A 156 3.39 -8.96 0.43
C ALA A 156 2.78 -7.95 -0.54
N TRP A 157 3.52 -6.89 -0.85
CA TRP A 157 3.22 -5.98 -1.94
C TRP A 157 4.33 -6.09 -2.98
N CYS A 158 3.98 -6.52 -4.19
CA CYS A 158 4.85 -6.63 -5.35
C CYS A 158 4.63 -5.45 -6.30
N ASP A 159 5.63 -4.60 -6.48
CA ASP A 159 5.54 -3.48 -7.42
C ASP A 159 6.15 -3.83 -8.78
N GLU A 160 5.47 -3.36 -9.83
CA GLU A 160 5.92 -3.39 -11.23
C GLU A 160 6.45 -4.77 -11.69
N LEU A 161 5.64 -5.82 -11.52
CA LEU A 161 5.96 -7.21 -11.93
C LEU A 161 6.49 -7.32 -13.37
N GLY A 162 6.06 -6.43 -14.27
CA GLY A 162 6.53 -6.38 -15.66
C GLY A 162 8.01 -6.05 -15.84
N LYS A 163 8.69 -5.51 -14.81
CA LYS A 163 10.15 -5.28 -14.81
C LYS A 163 10.94 -6.47 -14.30
N TRP A 164 10.30 -7.48 -13.71
CA TRP A 164 11.01 -8.61 -13.11
C TRP A 164 11.60 -9.48 -14.23
N ARG A 165 12.89 -9.80 -14.15
CA ARG A 165 13.54 -10.62 -15.19
C ARG A 165 12.95 -12.01 -15.20
N ALA A 166 12.42 -12.48 -16.33
CA ALA A 166 11.59 -13.69 -16.43
C ALA A 166 12.00 -14.85 -15.49
N SER A 167 13.21 -15.40 -15.62
CA SER A 167 13.65 -16.55 -14.82
C SER A 167 13.86 -16.25 -13.34
N ARG A 168 14.30 -15.03 -12.98
CA ARG A 168 14.49 -14.62 -11.58
C ARG A 168 13.19 -14.21 -10.92
N GLY A 169 12.34 -13.51 -11.66
CA GLY A 169 11.02 -13.06 -11.22
C GLY A 169 10.10 -14.22 -10.88
N GLU A 170 10.09 -15.27 -11.71
CA GLU A 170 9.32 -16.48 -11.42
C GLU A 170 9.82 -17.18 -10.14
N LEU A 171 11.14 -17.31 -9.97
CA LEU A 171 11.73 -17.86 -8.75
C LEU A 171 11.43 -16.98 -7.52
N ALA A 172 11.46 -15.66 -7.67
CA ALA A 172 11.14 -14.73 -6.60
C ALA A 172 9.69 -14.85 -6.17
N TRP A 173 8.77 -14.89 -7.13
CA TRP A 173 7.35 -15.11 -6.90
C TRP A 173 7.10 -16.44 -6.18
N ASN A 174 7.68 -17.54 -6.67
CA ASN A 174 7.50 -18.85 -6.06
C ASN A 174 8.03 -18.88 -4.61
N ASN A 175 9.22 -18.33 -4.36
CA ASN A 175 9.78 -18.26 -3.00
C ASN A 175 8.92 -17.38 -2.08
N LEU A 176 8.46 -16.22 -2.57
CA LEU A 176 7.57 -15.33 -1.82
C LEU A 176 6.27 -16.03 -1.43
N MET A 177 5.63 -16.72 -2.37
CA MET A 177 4.37 -17.41 -2.12
C MET A 177 4.49 -18.53 -1.08
N MET A 178 5.64 -19.21 -1.02
CA MET A 178 5.94 -20.17 0.05
C MET A 178 6.23 -19.50 1.40
N GLY A 179 6.82 -18.30 1.39
CA GLY A 179 7.07 -17.49 2.59
C GLY A 179 5.81 -16.84 3.16
N LEU A 180 4.76 -16.64 2.36
CA LEU A 180 3.46 -16.13 2.80
C LEU A 180 2.66 -17.19 3.58
N ARG A 181 3.13 -17.54 4.78
CA ARG A 181 2.57 -18.63 5.59
C ARG A 181 2.38 -18.28 7.07
N ARG A 182 2.46 -16.99 7.38
CA ARG A 182 2.23 -16.47 8.73
C ARG A 182 0.83 -15.86 8.82
N GLY A 183 0.17 -16.02 9.97
CA GLY A 183 -1.21 -15.58 10.18
C GLY A 183 -2.25 -16.47 9.48
N ASP A 184 -3.53 -16.15 9.70
CA ASP A 184 -4.65 -16.99 9.24
C ASP A 184 -4.96 -16.84 7.74
N LEU A 185 -4.74 -15.63 7.19
CA LEU A 185 -5.07 -15.29 5.81
C LEU A 185 -3.94 -14.50 5.13
N PRO A 186 -2.77 -15.12 4.88
CA PRO A 186 -1.68 -14.39 4.26
C PRO A 186 -2.05 -13.95 2.82
N ARG A 187 -1.63 -12.75 2.41
CA ARG A 187 -2.15 -12.11 1.18
C ARG A 187 -1.07 -11.39 0.39
N VAL A 188 -1.21 -11.32 -0.93
CA VAL A 188 -0.31 -10.56 -1.80
C VAL A 188 -1.07 -9.60 -2.71
N LEU A 189 -0.52 -8.38 -2.86
CA LEU A 189 -0.85 -7.40 -3.90
C LEU A 189 0.22 -7.43 -4.99
#